data_AF-A0A7K7EIA2-F1
#
_entry.id   AF-A0A7K7EIA2-F1
#
_cell.length_a   1.000
_cell.length_b   1.000
_cell.length_c   1.000
_cell.angle_alpha   90.00
_cell.angle_beta   90.00
_cell.angle_gamma   90.00
#
_symmetry.space_group_name_H-M   'P 1'
#
loop_
_entity.id
_entity.type
_entity.pdbx_description
1 polymer ?
#
loop_
_entity_poly.entity_id
_entity_poly.type
_entity_poly.pdbx_seq_one_letter_code
_entity_poly.pdbx_strand_id
1 'polypeptide(L)'
;QGYRRVWAGLRGLKLAFYGGPQEQQPLEVLDLGELVTVQAEGGALVLKLKGQEVTMKVESWETQEMWRGFILTMTKMKLPRDLDLLPGHIFQLLEALREERRDGPVSAASPATPVCFFEVTRPEAERLLEQSAGRGNLLLRPGGHGQGVSVTTRQ
;
A
#
# COMPACT_ATOMS: atom_id res chain seq x y z
N GLN A 1 12.13 -18.09 -25.30
CA GLN A 1 12.57 -17.78 -23.92
C GLN A 1 11.85 -18.72 -22.98
N GLY A 2 12.55 -19.29 -22.00
CA GLY A 2 11.97 -20.23 -21.02
C GLY A 2 11.41 -19.51 -19.81
N TYR A 3 10.55 -20.19 -19.05
CA TYR A 3 10.07 -19.70 -17.75
C TYR A 3 11.18 -19.84 -16.70
N ARG A 4 11.30 -18.84 -15.83
CA ARG A 4 12.18 -18.87 -14.66
C ARG A 4 11.32 -18.99 -13.41
N ARG A 5 11.65 -19.93 -12.52
CA ARG A 5 11.00 -20.05 -11.21
C ARG A 5 11.55 -18.96 -10.28
N VAL A 6 10.65 -18.19 -9.69
CA VAL A 6 10.93 -17.09 -8.75
C VAL A 6 9.87 -17.05 -7.67
N TRP A 7 10.17 -16.37 -6.57
CA TRP A 7 9.18 -15.97 -5.58
C TRP A 7 8.58 -14.63 -5.99
N ALA A 8 7.32 -14.39 -5.66
CA ALA A 8 6.64 -13.14 -5.98
C ALA A 8 5.96 -12.58 -4.73
N GLY A 9 6.02 -11.27 -4.56
CA GLY A 9 5.32 -10.53 -3.52
C GLY A 9 4.61 -9.32 -4.10
N LEU A 10 3.38 -9.07 -3.66
CA LEU A 10 2.58 -7.92 -4.05
C LEU A 10 2.44 -6.96 -2.88
N ARG A 11 2.77 -5.69 -3.09
CA ARG A 11 2.55 -4.60 -2.12
C ARG A 11 2.19 -3.32 -2.86
N GLY A 12 1.03 -2.73 -2.54
CA GLY A 12 0.46 -1.64 -3.33
C GLY A 12 0.46 -1.94 -4.82
N LEU A 13 1.02 -1.01 -5.60
CA LEU A 13 1.14 -1.14 -7.06
C LEU A 13 2.45 -1.81 -7.50
N LYS A 14 3.19 -2.47 -6.61
CA LYS A 14 4.46 -3.13 -6.95
C LYS A 14 4.33 -4.64 -6.85
N LEU A 15 4.59 -5.32 -7.96
CA LEU A 15 4.78 -6.77 -7.99
C LEU A 15 6.29 -7.06 -8.07
N ALA A 16 6.85 -7.58 -6.99
CA ALA A 16 8.28 -7.80 -6.84
C ALA A 16 8.61 -9.29 -6.94
N PHE A 17 9.70 -9.62 -7.65
CA PHE A 17 10.18 -10.99 -7.84
C PHE A 17 11.50 -11.22 -7.11
N TYR A 18 11.67 -12.37 -6.47
CA TYR A 18 12.82 -12.71 -5.63
C TYR A 18 13.41 -14.07 -6.02
N GLY A 19 14.71 -14.26 -5.79
CA GLY A 19 15.39 -15.54 -6.00
C GLY A 19 15.05 -16.57 -4.93
N GLY A 20 14.74 -16.10 -3.72
CA GLY A 20 14.47 -16.92 -2.55
C GLY A 20 13.52 -16.25 -1.56
N PRO A 21 12.95 -17.02 -0.62
CA PRO A 21 11.92 -16.53 0.31
C PRO A 21 12.46 -15.60 1.41
N GLN A 22 13.78 -15.59 1.64
CA GLN A 22 14.43 -14.73 2.65
C GLN A 22 15.19 -13.55 2.03
N GLU A 23 15.19 -13.43 0.70
CA GLU A 23 15.87 -12.33 0.03
C GLU A 23 15.12 -11.01 0.29
N GLN A 24 15.86 -9.99 0.72
CA GLN A 24 15.31 -8.65 0.98
C GLN A 24 15.24 -7.80 -0.29
N GLN A 25 16.11 -8.09 -1.28
CA GLN A 25 16.21 -7.33 -2.51
C GLN A 25 15.54 -8.08 -3.65
N PRO A 26 14.58 -7.47 -4.36
CA PRO A 26 13.96 -8.09 -5.51
C PRO A 26 14.93 -8.14 -6.70
N LEU A 27 14.86 -9.23 -7.46
CA LEU A 27 15.52 -9.37 -8.75
C LEU A 27 14.92 -8.42 -9.79
N GLU A 28 13.60 -8.25 -9.72
CA GLU A 28 12.83 -7.44 -10.65
C GLU A 28 11.58 -6.90 -9.94
N VAL A 29 11.16 -5.69 -10.29
CA VAL A 29 9.94 -5.08 -9.77
C VAL A 29 9.13 -4.55 -10.93
N LEU A 30 7.90 -5.03 -11.02
CA LEU A 30 6.91 -4.60 -12.00
C LEU A 30 6.00 -3.54 -11.37
N ASP A 31 5.90 -2.37 -12.01
CA ASP A 31 4.99 -1.31 -11.61
C ASP A 31 3.61 -1.52 -12.25
N LEU A 32 2.64 -1.88 -11.43
CA LEU A 32 1.26 -2.13 -11.80
C LEU A 32 0.44 -0.83 -11.96
N GLY A 33 1.00 0.36 -11.72
CA GLY A 33 0.35 1.63 -12.04
C GLY A 33 0.07 1.81 -13.53
N GLU A 34 0.87 1.15 -14.37
CA GLU A 34 0.75 1.14 -15.84
C GLU A 34 -0.03 -0.09 -16.36
N LEU A 35 -0.67 -0.85 -15.46
CA LEU A 35 -1.43 -2.04 -15.80
C LEU A 35 -2.70 -1.67 -16.58
N VAL A 36 -2.86 -2.29 -17.74
CA VAL A 36 -4.02 -2.12 -18.62
C VAL A 36 -5.01 -3.26 -18.39
N THR A 37 -4.53 -4.51 -18.42
CA THR A 37 -5.38 -5.69 -18.23
C THR A 37 -4.64 -6.83 -17.54
N VAL A 38 -5.41 -7.68 -16.86
CA VAL A 38 -4.95 -8.96 -16.31
C VAL A 38 -5.89 -10.04 -16.82
N GLN A 39 -5.34 -11.07 -17.46
CA GLN A 39 -6.10 -12.14 -18.08
C GLN A 39 -5.55 -13.49 -17.65
N ALA A 40 -6.45 -14.44 -17.38
CA ALA A 40 -6.10 -15.84 -17.15
C ALA A 40 -6.27 -16.60 -18.48
N GLU A 41 -5.17 -17.03 -19.09
CA GLU A 41 -5.17 -17.69 -20.40
C GLU A 41 -4.30 -18.96 -20.36
N GLY A 42 -4.88 -20.12 -20.70
CA GLY A 42 -4.11 -21.36 -20.87
C GLY A 42 -3.28 -21.80 -19.65
N GLY A 43 -3.76 -21.53 -18.43
CA GLY A 43 -3.04 -21.82 -17.18
C GLY A 43 -1.92 -20.81 -16.83
N ALA A 44 -1.85 -19.69 -17.54
CA ALA A 44 -0.93 -18.58 -17.26
C ALA A 44 -1.70 -17.28 -16.99
N LEU A 45 -1.16 -16.44 -16.12
CA LEU A 45 -1.64 -15.10 -15.85
C LEU A 45 -0.86 -14.11 -16.73
N VAL A 46 -1.56 -13.43 -17.63
CA VAL A 46 -0.99 -12.46 -18.57
C VAL A 46 -1.32 -11.05 -18.08
N LEU A 47 -0.28 -10.29 -17.75
CA LEU A 47 -0.35 -8.90 -17.33
C LEU A 47 0.08 -8.03 -18.51
N LYS A 48 -0.86 -7.24 -19.05
CA LYS A 48 -0.56 -6.25 -20.09
C LYS A 48 -0.42 -4.89 -19.47
N LEU A 49 0.75 -4.27 -19.63
CA LEU A 49 1.08 -2.92 -19.20
C LEU A 49 1.29 -2.04 -20.43
N LYS A 50 1.28 -0.71 -20.28
CA LYS A 50 1.33 0.22 -21.43
C LYS A 50 2.52 0.02 -22.38
N GLY A 51 3.62 -0.57 -21.93
CA GLY A 51 4.83 -0.79 -22.73
C GLY A 51 5.39 -2.22 -22.70
N GLN A 52 4.76 -3.15 -21.98
CA GLN A 52 5.26 -4.51 -21.85
C GLN A 52 4.13 -5.50 -21.52
N GLU A 53 4.36 -6.76 -21.85
CA GLU A 53 3.51 -7.87 -21.47
C GLU A 53 4.33 -8.87 -20.65
N VAL A 54 3.77 -9.29 -19.51
CA VAL A 54 4.41 -10.24 -18.60
C VAL A 54 3.49 -11.44 -18.43
N THR A 55 4.03 -12.64 -18.68
CA THR A 55 3.30 -13.90 -18.54
C THR A 55 3.84 -14.69 -17.37
N MET A 56 2.99 -14.96 -16.40
CA MET A 56 3.31 -15.69 -15.18
C MET A 56 2.64 -17.07 -15.20
N LYS A 57 3.41 -18.12 -14.95
CA LYS A 57 2.85 -19.47 -14.69
C LYS A 57 2.72 -19.69 -13.19
N VAL A 58 1.59 -20.27 -12.81
CA VAL A 58 1.25 -20.58 -11.42
C VAL A 58 0.88 -22.07 -11.30
N GLU A 59 0.87 -22.57 -10.06
CA GLU A 59 0.79 -24.00 -9.78
C GLU A 59 -0.62 -24.58 -9.96
N SER A 60 -1.66 -23.74 -9.87
CA SER A 60 -3.06 -24.16 -9.97
C SER A 60 -3.96 -23.05 -10.51
N TRP A 61 -5.12 -23.43 -11.04
CA TRP A 61 -6.18 -22.49 -11.43
C TRP A 61 -6.63 -21.62 -10.25
N GLU A 62 -6.75 -22.20 -9.05
CA GLU A 62 -7.13 -21.47 -7.85
C GLU A 62 -6.09 -20.39 -7.51
N THR A 63 -4.80 -20.73 -7.57
CA THR A 63 -3.71 -19.78 -7.37
C THR A 63 -3.74 -18.69 -8.44
N GLN A 64 -4.07 -19.04 -9.69
CA GLN A 64 -4.21 -18.07 -10.78
C GLN A 64 -5.31 -17.04 -10.51
N GLU A 65 -6.49 -17.51 -10.12
CA GLU A 65 -7.63 -16.63 -9.83
C GLU A 65 -7.37 -15.79 -8.57
N MET A 66 -6.65 -16.35 -7.59
CA MET A 66 -6.17 -15.61 -6.42
C MET A 66 -5.24 -14.46 -6.81
N TRP A 67 -4.18 -14.73 -7.59
CA TRP A 67 -3.25 -13.68 -8.04
C TRP A 67 -3.96 -12.63 -8.90
N ARG A 68 -4.83 -13.06 -9.81
CA ARG A 68 -5.68 -12.16 -10.61
C ARG A 68 -6.50 -11.24 -9.69
N GLY A 69 -7.16 -11.81 -8.70
CA GLY A 69 -7.99 -11.09 -7.74
C GLY A 69 -7.20 -10.07 -6.91
N PHE A 70 -6.05 -10.45 -6.36
CA PHE A 70 -5.19 -9.55 -5.61
C PHE A 70 -4.66 -8.38 -6.47
N ILE A 71 -4.12 -8.66 -7.65
CA ILE A 71 -3.59 -7.63 -8.55
C ILE A 71 -4.70 -6.64 -8.94
N LEU A 72 -5.88 -7.13 -9.33
CA LEU A 72 -7.01 -6.28 -9.67
C LEU A 72 -7.51 -5.48 -8.46
N THR A 73 -7.47 -6.07 -7.27
CA THR A 73 -7.90 -5.41 -6.03
C THR A 73 -6.99 -4.25 -5.66
N MET A 74 -5.67 -4.44 -5.71
CA MET A 74 -4.70 -3.38 -5.41
C MET A 74 -4.73 -2.27 -6.46
N THR A 75 -4.81 -2.64 -7.74
CA THR A 75 -4.78 -1.66 -8.85
C THR A 75 -6.06 -0.85 -8.96
N LYS A 76 -7.21 -1.44 -8.64
CA LYS A 76 -8.52 -0.75 -8.67
C LYS A 76 -8.96 -0.22 -7.31
N MET A 77 -8.20 -0.51 -6.23
CA MET A 77 -8.53 -0.22 -4.84
C MET A 77 -9.95 -0.63 -4.43
N LYS A 78 -10.45 -1.71 -5.02
CA LYS A 78 -11.79 -2.27 -4.79
C LYS A 78 -11.81 -3.75 -5.15
N LEU A 79 -12.65 -4.52 -4.47
CA LEU A 79 -12.85 -5.92 -4.79
C LEU A 79 -13.52 -6.05 -6.19
N PRO A 80 -12.94 -6.83 -7.12
CA PRO A 80 -13.60 -7.19 -8.37
C PRO A 80 -14.88 -8.00 -8.09
N ARG A 81 -15.89 -7.85 -8.96
CA ARG A 81 -17.18 -8.54 -8.80
C ARG A 81 -17.19 -9.90 -9.51
N ASP A 82 -16.23 -10.10 -10.40
CA ASP A 82 -16.06 -11.21 -11.32
C ASP A 82 -14.85 -12.07 -10.88
N LEU A 83 -14.93 -12.62 -9.66
CA LEU A 83 -13.93 -13.54 -9.14
C LEU A 83 -14.56 -14.89 -8.83
N ASP A 84 -13.98 -15.95 -9.39
CA ASP A 84 -14.36 -17.33 -9.10
C ASP A 84 -13.59 -17.85 -7.88
N LEU A 85 -13.73 -17.15 -6.75
CA LEU A 85 -13.00 -17.46 -5.50
C LEU A 85 -13.93 -17.97 -4.39
N LEU A 86 -13.38 -18.87 -3.57
CA LEU A 86 -14.04 -19.33 -2.36
C LEU A 86 -14.20 -18.19 -1.33
N PRO A 87 -15.18 -18.26 -0.42
CA PRO A 87 -15.42 -17.21 0.57
C PRO A 87 -14.21 -16.84 1.43
N GLY A 88 -13.39 -17.83 1.82
CA GLY A 88 -12.16 -17.59 2.59
C GLY A 88 -11.13 -16.77 1.81
N HIS A 89 -11.01 -16.99 0.51
CA HIS A 89 -10.13 -16.22 -0.38
C HIS A 89 -10.63 -14.80 -0.57
N ILE A 90 -11.94 -14.62 -0.76
CA ILE A 90 -12.55 -13.28 -0.80
C ILE A 90 -12.27 -12.51 0.48
N PHE A 91 -12.35 -13.17 1.64
CA PHE A 91 -12.02 -12.55 2.92
C PHE A 91 -10.55 -12.11 2.98
N GLN A 92 -9.59 -12.93 2.51
CA GLN A 92 -8.18 -12.53 2.44
C GLN A 92 -7.95 -11.30 1.55
N LEU A 93 -8.62 -11.22 0.39
CA LEU A 93 -8.55 -10.04 -0.48
C LEU A 93 -9.11 -8.78 0.22
N LEU A 94 -10.21 -8.93 0.98
CA LEU A 94 -10.80 -7.83 1.73
C LEU A 94 -9.87 -7.32 2.83
N GLU A 95 -9.22 -8.22 3.56
CA GLU A 95 -8.25 -7.84 4.59
C GLU A 95 -7.03 -7.14 3.97
N ALA A 96 -6.50 -7.66 2.88
CA ALA A 96 -5.39 -7.02 2.18
C ALA A 96 -5.78 -5.64 1.63
N LEU A 97 -7.00 -5.47 1.10
CA LEU A 97 -7.51 -4.17 0.68
C LEU A 97 -7.68 -3.19 1.84
N ARG A 98 -8.10 -3.67 3.01
CA ARG A 98 -8.23 -2.85 4.23
C ARG A 98 -6.86 -2.39 4.71
N GLU A 99 -5.90 -3.30 4.77
CA GLU A 99 -4.53 -2.98 5.17
C GLU A 99 -3.90 -1.99 4.19
N GLU A 100 -4.01 -2.23 2.88
CA GLU A 100 -3.48 -1.31 1.87
C GLU A 100 -4.17 0.06 1.90
N ARG A 101 -5.44 0.16 2.32
CA ARG A 101 -6.11 1.46 2.53
C ARG A 101 -5.61 2.18 3.76
N ARG A 102 -5.25 1.43 4.81
CA ARG A 102 -4.64 1.97 6.04
C ARG A 102 -3.22 2.45 5.78
N ASP A 103 -2.48 1.67 5.00
CA ASP A 103 -1.13 1.94 4.49
C ASP A 103 -1.13 2.77 3.20
N GLY A 104 -2.29 3.36 2.84
CA GLY A 104 -2.58 3.97 1.54
C GLY A 104 -1.49 4.93 1.06
N PRO A 105 -1.47 5.24 -0.25
CA PRO A 105 -0.36 5.95 -0.85
C PRO A 105 -0.08 7.19 -0.01
N VAL A 106 1.19 7.37 0.32
CA VAL A 106 1.73 8.69 0.58
C VAL A 106 1.45 9.49 -0.69
N SER A 107 0.22 9.99 -0.83
CA SER A 107 -0.02 11.22 -1.54
C SER A 107 1.00 12.17 -0.96
N ALA A 108 1.79 12.79 -1.83
CA ALA A 108 2.66 13.90 -1.51
C ALA A 108 1.87 15.14 -0.99
N ALA A 109 0.81 14.95 -0.21
CA ALA A 109 -0.08 15.97 0.32
C ALA A 109 -0.89 15.51 1.55
N SER A 110 -0.24 14.81 2.49
CA SER A 110 -0.59 14.91 3.91
C SER A 110 0.54 14.27 4.72
N PRO A 111 1.36 15.05 5.45
CA PRO A 111 2.40 14.46 6.27
C PRO A 111 1.71 13.51 7.26
N ALA A 112 2.17 12.25 7.31
CA ALA A 112 2.01 11.45 8.51
C ALA A 112 2.43 12.37 9.66
N THR A 113 1.45 12.78 10.47
CA THR A 113 1.65 13.83 11.45
C THR A 113 2.81 13.40 12.33
N PRO A 114 3.90 14.18 12.42
CA PRO A 114 5.07 13.78 13.18
C PRO A 114 4.66 13.52 14.63
N VAL A 115 5.42 12.72 15.37
CA VAL A 115 5.11 12.36 16.78
C VAL A 115 4.94 13.57 17.71
N CYS A 116 5.39 14.75 17.30
CA CYS A 116 5.21 16.01 18.00
C CYS A 116 3.95 16.80 17.58
N PHE A 117 3.06 16.22 16.77
CA PHE A 117 1.77 16.79 16.39
C PHE A 117 0.66 16.34 17.34
N PHE A 118 -0.03 17.33 17.91
CA PHE A 118 -1.16 17.12 18.80
C PHE A 118 -2.36 17.89 18.27
N GLU A 119 -3.53 17.24 18.21
CA GLU A 119 -4.79 17.91 17.86
C GLU A 119 -5.29 18.76 19.03
N VAL A 120 -4.65 19.91 19.21
CA VAL A 120 -4.93 20.86 20.28
C VAL A 120 -4.99 22.29 19.76
N THR A 121 -5.75 23.13 20.45
CA THR A 121 -5.78 24.57 20.21
C THR A 121 -4.48 25.25 20.68
N ARG A 122 -4.27 26.52 20.32
CA ARG A 122 -3.11 27.29 20.80
C ARG A 122 -3.02 27.33 22.35
N PRO A 123 -4.09 27.65 23.08
CA PRO A 123 -4.02 27.71 24.55
C PRO A 123 -3.75 26.35 25.20
N GLU A 124 -4.30 25.28 24.63
CA GLU A 124 -4.04 23.92 25.11
C GLU A 124 -2.59 23.50 24.88
N ALA A 125 -2.02 23.86 23.73
CA ALA A 125 -0.60 23.64 23.44
C ALA A 125 0.34 24.37 24.42
N GLU A 126 0.03 25.63 24.76
CA GLU A 126 0.79 26.41 25.75
C GLU A 126 0.75 25.72 27.12
N ARG A 127 -0.45 25.33 27.58
CA ARG A 127 -0.63 24.61 28.84
C ARG A 127 0.12 23.27 28.89
N LEU A 128 0.11 22.50 27.79
CA LEU A 128 0.83 21.22 27.71
C LEU A 128 2.34 21.41 27.82
N LEU A 129 2.87 22.46 27.18
CA LEU A 129 4.30 22.81 27.26
C LEU A 129 4.67 23.30 28.66
N GLU A 130 3.82 24.06 29.35
CA GLU A 130 4.03 24.44 30.75
C GLU A 130 4.08 23.22 31.68
N GLN A 131 3.11 22.30 31.55
CA GLN A 131 3.02 21.10 32.39
C GLN A 131 4.16 20.10 32.16
N SER A 132 4.71 20.06 30.94
CA SER A 132 5.73 19.09 30.53
C SER A 132 7.12 19.71 30.42
N ALA A 133 7.48 20.59 31.36
CA ALA A 133 8.63 21.45 31.21
C ALA A 133 9.99 20.79 30.99
N GLY A 134 10.17 19.57 31.49
CA GLY A 134 11.40 18.81 31.31
C GLY A 134 11.48 17.97 30.02
N ARG A 135 10.45 18.00 29.16
CA ARG A 135 10.34 17.11 27.98
C ARG A 135 10.54 17.80 26.63
N GLY A 136 10.77 19.11 26.64
CA GLY A 136 10.97 19.93 25.45
C GLY A 136 10.22 21.25 25.52
N ASN A 137 10.33 22.04 24.46
CA ASN A 137 9.75 23.37 24.38
C ASN A 137 9.01 23.64 23.06
N LEU A 138 8.72 22.61 22.27
CA LEU A 138 8.08 22.71 20.95
C LEU A 138 6.95 21.69 20.80
N LEU A 139 5.82 22.13 20.27
CA LEU A 139 4.66 21.31 19.95
C LEU A 139 4.07 21.74 18.59
N LEU A 140 3.71 20.78 17.74
CA LEU A 140 2.98 21.01 16.49
C LEU A 140 1.48 20.81 16.69
N ARG A 141 0.66 21.65 16.07
CA ARG A 141 -0.81 21.61 16.20
C ARG A 141 -1.52 22.10 14.93
N PRO A 142 -2.86 21.92 14.79
CA PRO A 142 -3.62 22.49 13.68
C PRO A 142 -3.50 24.02 13.59
N GLY A 143 -3.46 24.54 12.35
CA GLY A 143 -3.55 25.97 12.06
C GLY A 143 -4.91 26.56 12.46
N GLY A 144 -4.95 27.85 12.78
CA GLY A 144 -6.14 28.52 13.34
C GLY A 144 -7.40 28.52 12.45
N HIS A 145 -7.26 28.19 11.15
CA HIS A 145 -8.37 28.07 10.19
C HIS A 145 -8.60 26.62 9.72
N GLY A 146 -8.06 25.62 10.42
CA GLY A 146 -8.14 24.21 9.99
C GLY A 146 -7.33 23.90 8.72
N GLN A 147 -6.55 24.87 8.23
CA GLN A 147 -5.61 24.72 7.12
C GLN A 147 -4.18 24.80 7.65
N GLY A 148 -3.38 23.78 7.33
CA GLY A 148 -1.95 23.72 7.63
C GLY A 148 -1.59 23.37 9.09
N VAL A 149 -0.29 23.36 9.36
CA VAL A 149 0.30 23.07 10.67
C VAL A 149 0.84 24.36 11.28
N SER A 150 0.67 24.52 12.58
CA SER A 150 1.26 25.61 13.38
C SER A 150 2.21 25.05 14.44
N VAL A 151 3.23 25.82 14.78
CA VAL A 151 4.17 25.53 15.87
C VAL A 151 3.78 26.38 17.08
N THR A 152 3.70 25.77 18.26
CA THR A 152 3.70 26.47 19.55
C THR A 152 5.02 26.17 20.24
N THR A 153 5.70 27.19 20.74
CA THR A 153 6.94 27.06 21.51
C THR A 153 6.80 27.71 22.88
N ARG A 154 7.49 27.17 23.88
CA ARG A 154 7.69 27.83 25.18
C ARG A 154 9.09 28.44 25.24
N GLN A 155 9.18 29.69 25.68
CA GLN A 155 10.45 30.36 25.97
C GLN A 155 10.91 30.08 27.40
#